data_AF-A0AAV6YRQ8-F1
#
_entry.id   AF-A0AAV6YRQ8-F1
#
_cell.length_a   1.000
_cell.length_b   1.000
_cell.length_c   1.000
_cell.angle_alpha   90.00
_cell.angle_beta   90.00
_cell.angle_gamma   90.00
#
_symmetry.space_group_name_H-M   'P 1'
#
loop_
_entity.id
_entity.type
_entity.pdbx_description
1 polymer ?
#
loop_
_entity_poly.entity_id
_entity_poly.type
_entity_poly.pdbx_seq_one_letter_code
_entity_poly.pdbx_strand_id
1 'polypeptide(L)'
;MGAHLNAYTSREQTVYYAKAFSKDLPRAVEILADIIQNSTLGEAEIERERGVILREMQEVETNLQEVVFDYLHATAYHNTALGRTILGPTENIK
;
A
#
# COMPACT_ATOMS: atom_id res chain seq x y z
N MET A 1 0.17 25.11 -0.60
CA MET A 1 1.16 24.18 -0.02
C MET A 1 2.10 23.60 -1.08
N GLY A 2 1.63 23.10 -2.24
CA GLY A 2 2.53 22.48 -3.23
C GLY A 2 3.27 21.25 -2.67
N ALA A 3 2.72 20.66 -1.62
CA ALA A 3 3.27 19.51 -0.91
C ALA A 3 2.92 18.22 -1.65
N HIS A 4 3.79 17.22 -1.56
CA HIS A 4 3.58 15.89 -2.14
C HIS A 4 3.41 14.88 -1.01
N LEU A 5 2.28 14.16 -1.00
CA LEU A 5 2.01 13.07 -0.08
C LEU A 5 2.11 11.74 -0.83
N ASN A 6 2.63 10.72 -0.16
CA ASN A 6 2.62 9.36 -0.69
C ASN A 6 2.62 8.34 0.44
N ALA A 7 2.34 7.09 0.08
CA ALA A 7 2.43 5.96 0.98
C ALA A 7 2.98 4.72 0.27
N TYR A 8 3.57 3.80 1.03
CA TYR A 8 3.88 2.46 0.54
C TYR A 8 3.84 1.44 1.67
N THR A 9 3.62 0.19 1.29
CA THR A 9 3.56 -0.94 2.21
C THR A 9 4.57 -2.00 1.77
N SER A 10 5.32 -2.51 2.74
CA SER A 10 6.18 -3.68 2.66
C SER A 10 5.64 -4.76 3.60
N ARG A 11 6.30 -5.92 3.67
CA ARG A 11 5.89 -7.06 4.50
C ARG A 11 5.78 -6.72 5.99
N GLU A 12 6.59 -5.79 6.49
CA GLU A 12 6.67 -5.44 7.92
C GLU A 12 6.61 -3.94 8.20
N GLN A 13 6.46 -3.11 7.17
CA GLN A 13 6.48 -1.65 7.30
C GLN A 13 5.44 -1.01 6.40
N THR A 14 4.61 -0.14 6.96
CA THR A 14 3.76 0.77 6.20
C THR A 14 4.20 2.19 6.49
N VAL A 15 4.43 2.97 5.44
CA VAL A 15 4.94 4.34 5.55
C VAL A 15 3.95 5.28 4.89
N TYR A 16 3.54 6.30 5.63
CA TYR A 16 2.82 7.47 5.13
C TYR A 16 3.73 8.69 5.32
N TYR A 17 4.01 9.44 4.26
CA TYR A 17 4.92 10.58 4.36
C TYR A 17 4.48 11.76 3.49
N ALA A 18 4.97 12.95 3.86
CA ALA A 18 4.74 14.18 3.14
C ALA A 18 6.06 14.95 2.93
N LYS A 19 6.26 15.47 1.72
CA LYS A 19 7.29 16.47 1.41
C LYS A 19 6.59 17.82 1.28
N ALA A 20 6.94 18.77 2.13
CA ALA A 20 6.33 20.09 2.17
C ALA A 20 7.38 21.18 2.41
N PHE A 21 7.07 22.43 2.05
CA PHE A 21 7.88 23.58 2.44
C PHE A 21 7.84 23.76 3.96
N SER A 22 8.90 24.29 4.55
CA SER A 22 9.01 24.46 6.00
C SER A 22 7.83 25.23 6.63
N LYS A 23 7.31 26.23 5.91
CA LYS A 23 6.14 27.02 6.34
C LYS A 23 4.83 26.21 6.41
N ASP A 24 4.76 25.12 5.66
CA ASP A 24 3.56 24.29 5.50
C ASP A 24 3.64 23.01 6.36
N LEU A 25 4.73 22.80 7.11
CA LEU A 25 4.93 21.61 7.95
C LEU A 25 3.81 21.36 8.98
N PRO A 26 3.33 22.37 9.75
CA PRO A 26 2.25 22.15 10.71
C PRO A 26 0.99 21.58 10.05
N ARG A 27 0.66 22.08 8.86
CA ARG A 27 -0.50 21.62 8.10
C ARG A 27 -0.29 20.23 7.47
N ALA A 28 0.93 19.90 7.05
CA ALA A 28 1.24 18.56 6.55
C ALA A 28 1.10 17.49 7.65
N VAL A 29 1.53 17.79 8.88
CA VAL A 29 1.37 16.89 10.04
C VAL A 29 -0.11 16.73 10.40
N GLU A 30 -0.88 17.81 10.38
CA GLU A 30 -2.33 17.77 10.62
C GLU A 30 -3.03 16.83 9.62
N ILE A 31 -2.69 16.95 8.32
CA ILE A 31 -3.25 16.09 7.27
C ILE A 31 -2.88 14.62 7.50
N LEU A 32 -1.61 14.31 7.80
CA LEU A 32 -1.19 12.93 8.08
C LEU A 32 -1.87 12.35 9.31
N ALA A 33 -2.02 13.15 10.38
CA ALA A 33 -2.70 12.72 11.60
C ALA A 33 -4.18 12.39 11.33
N ASP A 34 -4.86 13.23 10.56
CA ASP A 34 -6.27 13.03 10.21
C ASP A 34 -6.47 11.79 9.34
N ILE A 35 -5.61 11.58 8.33
CA ILE A 35 -5.62 10.37 7.49
C ILE A 35 -5.46 9.09 8.32
N ILE A 36 -4.58 9.10 9.33
CA ILE A 36 -4.29 7.90 10.14
C ILE A 36 -5.36 7.66 11.21
N GLN A 37 -5.91 8.72 11.82
CA GLN A 37 -6.80 8.59 12.99
C GLN A 37 -8.28 8.61 12.64
N ASN A 38 -8.68 9.35 11.60
CA ASN A 38 -10.09 9.64 11.28
C ASN A 38 -10.48 9.18 9.87
N SER A 39 -9.75 8.22 9.29
CA SER A 39 -10.09 7.68 7.97
C SER A 39 -11.49 7.08 7.95
N THR A 40 -12.30 7.49 6.98
CA THR A 40 -13.64 6.95 6.77
C THR A 40 -13.62 6.04 5.54
N LEU A 41 -13.99 4.77 5.73
CA LEU A 41 -13.97 3.76 4.67
C LEU A 41 -15.39 3.57 4.12
N GLY A 42 -15.78 4.44 3.18
CA GLY A 42 -17.07 4.35 2.50
C GLY A 42 -17.10 3.21 1.47
N GLU A 43 -18.26 2.59 1.29
CA GLU A 43 -18.41 1.45 0.36
C GLU A 43 -18.06 1.83 -1.08
N ALA A 44 -18.46 3.02 -1.54
CA ALA A 44 -18.17 3.49 -2.89
C ALA A 44 -16.66 3.67 -3.13
N GLU A 45 -15.95 4.22 -2.15
CA GLU A 45 -14.49 4.38 -2.20
C GLU A 45 -13.77 3.04 -2.18
N ILE A 46 -14.22 2.09 -1.34
CA ILE A 46 -13.68 0.72 -1.29
C ILE A 46 -13.81 0.04 -2.65
N GLU A 47 -15.00 0.06 -3.26
CA GLU A 47 -15.22 -0.61 -4.54
C GLU A 47 -14.42 0.04 -5.68
N ARG A 48 -14.26 1.36 -5.64
CA ARG A 48 -13.39 2.07 -6.59
C ARG A 48 -11.93 1.63 -6.42
N GLU A 49 -11.44 1.57 -5.18
CA GLU A 49 -10.05 1.22 -4.88
C GLU A 49 -9.74 -0.25 -5.18
N ARG A 50 -10.71 -1.15 -4.95
CA ARG A 50 -10.62 -2.57 -5.34
C ARG A 50 -10.26 -2.71 -6.82
N GLY A 51 -10.89 -1.93 -7.69
CA GLY A 51 -10.58 -1.91 -9.11
C GLY A 51 -9.17 -1.38 -9.45
N VAL A 52 -8.61 -0.49 -8.63
CA VAL A 52 -7.22 -0.01 -8.77
C VAL A 52 -6.25 -1.12 -8.38
N ILE A 53 -6.43 -1.74 -7.21
CA ILE A 53 -5.58 -2.82 -6.70
C ILE A 53 -5.54 -4.01 -7.67
N LEU A 54 -6.68 -4.38 -8.26
CA LEU A 54 -6.75 -5.46 -9.25
C LEU A 54 -5.93 -5.16 -10.52
N ARG A 55 -5.81 -3.88 -10.92
CA ARG A 55 -4.94 -3.49 -12.04
C ARG A 55 -3.47 -3.49 -11.64
N GLU A 56 -3.14 -3.00 -10.44
CA GLU A 56 -1.77 -3.04 -9.92
C GLU A 56 -1.24 -4.49 -9.82
N MET A 57 -2.08 -5.45 -9.42
CA MET A 57 -1.72 -6.87 -9.44
C MET A 57 -1.30 -7.34 -10.84
N GLN A 58 -2.05 -6.97 -11.88
CA GLN A 58 -1.71 -7.33 -13.26
C GLN A 58 -0.37 -6.73 -13.68
N GLU A 59 -0.07 -5.50 -13.25
CA GLU A 59 1.22 -4.86 -13.53
C GLU A 59 2.37 -5.57 -12.80
N VAL A 60 2.18 -5.97 -11.53
CA VAL A 60 3.18 -6.72 -10.76
C VAL A 60 3.49 -8.08 -11.40
N GLU A 61 2.48 -8.79 -11.93
CA GLU A 61 2.69 -10.06 -12.64
C GLU A 61 3.56 -9.91 -13.90
N THR A 62 3.58 -8.73 -14.52
CA THR A 62 4.48 -8.45 -15.66
C THR A 62 5.92 -8.15 -15.24
N ASN A 63 6.16 -7.82 -13.95
CA ASN A 63 7.49 -7.59 -13.41
C ASN A 63 8.09 -8.89 -12.85
N LEU A 64 8.81 -9.62 -13.71
CA LEU A 64 9.40 -10.91 -13.38
C LEU A 64 10.35 -10.87 -12.16
N GLN A 65 10.98 -9.74 -11.86
CA GLN A 65 11.85 -9.62 -10.69
C GLN A 65 11.04 -9.71 -9.39
N GLU A 66 9.96 -8.95 -9.27
CA GLU A 66 9.06 -8.99 -8.10
C GLU A 66 8.46 -10.38 -7.92
N VAL A 67 8.00 -10.99 -9.03
CA VAL A 67 7.45 -12.35 -9.03
C VAL A 67 8.46 -13.36 -8.47
N VAL A 68 9.73 -13.30 -8.89
CA VAL A 68 10.78 -14.18 -8.36
C VAL A 68 10.98 -13.99 -6.86
N PHE A 69 10.99 -12.75 -6.37
CA PHE A 69 11.16 -12.47 -4.94
C PHE A 69 9.96 -12.92 -4.10
N ASP A 70 8.74 -12.85 -4.65
CA ASP A 70 7.55 -13.38 -4.00
C ASP A 70 7.59 -14.91 -3.90
N TYR A 71 7.97 -15.61 -4.97
CA TYR A 71 8.16 -17.07 -4.92
C TYR A 71 9.30 -17.47 -3.97
N LEU A 72 10.38 -16.71 -3.94
CA LEU A 72 11.48 -16.92 -3.00
C LEU A 72 10.98 -16.83 -1.55
N HIS A 73 10.22 -15.78 -1.21
CA HIS A 73 9.67 -15.63 0.13
C HIS A 73 8.67 -16.75 0.47
N ALA A 74 7.75 -17.07 -0.44
CA ALA A 74 6.76 -18.13 -0.24
C ALA A 74 7.41 -19.49 0.00
N THR A 75 8.53 -19.76 -0.67
CA THR A 75 9.28 -21.01 -0.52
C THR A 75 10.16 -21.02 0.73
N ALA A 76 10.89 -19.94 0.99
CA ALA A 76 11.82 -19.85 2.13
C ALA A 76 11.09 -19.79 3.47
N TYR A 77 9.94 -19.12 3.52
CA TYR A 77 9.14 -18.90 4.72
C TYR A 77 7.81 -19.65 4.69
N HIS A 78 7.83 -20.84 4.09
CA HIS A 78 6.65 -21.69 3.90
C HIS A 78 5.89 -21.92 5.22
N ASN A 79 4.55 -21.88 5.16
CA ASN A 79 3.64 -21.99 6.31
C ASN A 79 3.82 -20.93 7.41
N THR A 80 4.45 -19.79 7.11
CA THR A 80 4.52 -18.64 8.02
C THR A 80 3.85 -17.41 7.40
N ALA A 81 3.56 -16.39 8.22
CA ALA A 81 2.98 -15.14 7.72
C ALA A 81 3.88 -14.42 6.70
N LEU A 82 5.21 -14.53 6.86
CA LEU A 82 6.18 -13.87 5.99
C LEU A 82 6.26 -14.49 4.58
N GLY A 83 5.68 -15.68 4.37
CA GLY A 83 5.56 -16.29 3.05
C GLY A 83 4.44 -15.72 2.17
N ARG A 84 3.51 -14.93 2.73
CA ARG A 84 2.38 -14.34 2.00
C ARG A 84 2.83 -13.12 1.21
N THR A 85 2.34 -12.92 -0.01
CA THR A 85 2.64 -11.70 -0.78
C THR A 85 1.98 -10.48 -0.15
N ILE A 86 2.44 -9.27 -0.51
CA ILE A 86 1.89 -8.02 0.03
C ILE A 86 0.44 -7.82 -0.41
N LEU A 87 0.13 -8.12 -1.68
CA LEU A 87 -1.21 -7.94 -2.26
C LEU A 87 -2.19 -9.07 -1.87
N GLY A 88 -1.68 -10.27 -1.58
CA GLY A 88 -2.51 -11.44 -1.33
C GLY A 88 -3.19 -11.99 -2.61
N PRO A 89 -4.04 -13.02 -2.47
CA PRO A 89 -4.71 -13.64 -3.61
C PRO A 89 -5.92 -12.83 -4.07
N THR A 90 -6.13 -12.76 -5.38
CA THR A 90 -7.23 -12.02 -6.03
C THR A 90 -8.61 -12.40 -5.49
N GLU A 91 -8.82 -13.67 -5.11
CA GLU A 91 -10.08 -14.15 -4.54
C GLU A 91 -10.44 -13.48 -3.21
N ASN A 92 -9.44 -13.09 -2.41
CA ASN A 92 -9.65 -12.39 -1.14
C ASN A 92 -9.91 -10.88 -1.35
N ILE A 93 -9.57 -10.36 -2.53
CA ILE A 93 -9.81 -8.97 -2.91
C ILE A 93 -11.14 -8.83 -3.68
N LYS A 94 -11.88 -9.91 -3.93
CA LYS A 94 -13.21 -9.86 -4.57
C LYS A 94 -14.33 -9.82 -3.56
#